data_AF-A0A9C6TQM8-F1
#
_entry.id   AF-A0A9C6TQM8-F1
#
_cell.length_a   1.000
_cell.length_b   1.000
_cell.length_c   1.000
_cell.angle_alpha   90.00
_cell.angle_beta   90.00
_cell.angle_gamma   90.00
#
_symmetry.space_group_name_H-M   'P 1'
#
loop_
_entity.id
_entity.type
_entity.pdbx_description
1 polymer ?
#
loop_
_entity_poly.entity_id
_entity_poly.type
_entity_poly.pdbx_seq_one_letter_code
_entity_poly.pdbx_strand_id
1 'polypeptide(L)'
;MGSTPGPQMGRAGGPAGPGSHSGLGPGRPAPRRTRGAWMLFLLLLSSALPESLEQDEDIPHNEVRNWALKLGVTLWAYGKETTKMNEIQRKYREKEVKVARKDGLMLVRDMTVELKNMMDAKMHAVLRIMDSAEQAALSHKMELKDGFATVWSPDSFNNQGRRDGMRTSRHFDHLPVNTNRSSTMLAQDVSERDPSVANSMVWSELLDALYINNYETDPTLSWQYFGSATGFLRRYPASRVPCGSLQ
;
A
#
# COMPACT_ATOMS: atom_id res chain seq x y z
N MET A 1 -33.54 12.61 27.91
CA MET A 1 -33.08 11.20 27.97
C MET A 1 -31.57 11.24 27.74
N GLY A 2 -30.68 11.28 28.72
CA GLY A 2 -30.71 10.77 30.08
C GLY A 2 -29.42 9.96 30.25
N SER A 3 -28.26 10.62 30.14
CA SER A 3 -26.93 10.01 30.28
C SER A 3 -26.51 10.09 31.74
N THR A 4 -26.39 8.94 32.40
CA THR A 4 -25.92 8.80 33.78
C THR A 4 -24.42 8.52 33.81
N PRO A 5 -23.62 9.23 34.63
CA PRO A 5 -22.25 8.84 34.96
C PRO A 5 -22.21 8.02 36.27
N GLY A 6 -21.31 7.03 36.33
CA GLY A 6 -21.08 6.21 37.52
C GLY A 6 -20.25 6.93 38.59
N PRO A 7 -20.44 6.61 39.89
CA PRO A 7 -19.76 7.31 40.99
C PRO A 7 -18.41 6.67 41.35
N GLN A 8 -17.40 7.51 41.57
CA GLN A 8 -16.23 7.20 42.40
C GLN A 8 -16.59 7.37 43.87
N MET A 9 -16.16 6.42 44.72
CA MET A 9 -16.19 6.57 46.17
C MET A 9 -14.79 6.30 46.75
N GLY A 10 -14.20 7.35 47.31
CA GLY A 10 -13.11 7.23 48.27
C GLY A 10 -13.64 7.06 49.69
N ARG A 11 -12.80 6.52 50.58
CA ARG A 11 -12.96 6.56 52.05
C ARG A 11 -11.57 6.36 52.66
N ALA A 12 -10.88 7.41 53.11
CA ALA A 12 -10.96 8.08 54.41
C ALA A 12 -10.53 7.16 55.58
N GLY A 13 -9.45 7.57 56.25
CA GLY A 13 -8.85 6.87 57.38
C GLY A 13 -9.16 7.44 58.77
N GLY A 14 -8.65 6.71 59.77
CA GLY A 14 -8.43 7.10 61.18
C GLY A 14 -9.62 7.01 62.14
N PRO A 15 -9.43 7.02 63.48
CA PRO A 15 -8.20 6.70 64.25
C PRO A 15 -8.43 5.97 65.63
N ALA A 16 -7.30 5.53 66.23
CA ALA A 16 -6.85 5.60 67.64
C ALA A 16 -7.72 5.24 68.89
N GLY A 17 -7.16 4.30 69.69
CA GLY A 17 -6.92 4.37 71.16
C GLY A 17 -8.09 4.17 72.13
N PRO A 18 -7.89 3.97 73.47
CA PRO A 18 -6.66 4.02 74.32
C PRO A 18 -6.40 2.68 75.11
N GLY A 19 -5.26 2.37 75.76
CA GLY A 19 -4.59 2.99 76.94
C GLY A 19 -5.26 2.53 78.26
N SER A 20 -4.63 2.15 79.39
CA SER A 20 -3.23 2.05 79.85
C SER A 20 -3.16 1.52 81.32
N HIS A 21 -1.98 1.02 81.75
CA HIS A 21 -1.36 1.11 83.12
C HIS A 21 -2.00 0.36 84.33
N SER A 22 -1.29 -0.18 85.35
CA SER A 22 0.12 -0.08 85.81
C SER A 22 0.40 -0.98 87.04
N GLY A 23 1.69 -1.34 87.23
CA GLY A 23 2.38 -1.48 88.54
C GLY A 23 2.74 -2.92 88.97
N LEU A 24 3.89 -3.26 89.59
CA LEU A 24 5.03 -2.53 90.17
C LEU A 24 6.16 -3.54 90.53
N GLY A 25 7.44 -3.14 90.37
CA GLY A 25 8.49 -3.41 91.37
C GLY A 25 9.57 -4.49 91.11
N PRO A 26 10.77 -4.38 91.71
CA PRO A 26 12.04 -4.26 90.95
C PRO A 26 13.21 -5.19 91.37
N GLY A 27 14.30 -5.22 90.57
CA GLY A 27 15.67 -5.20 91.12
C GLY A 27 16.78 -6.07 90.51
N ARG A 28 17.48 -5.54 89.47
CA ARG A 28 18.96 -5.54 89.17
C ARG A 28 19.76 -6.87 89.08
N PRO A 29 21.03 -6.89 88.56
CA PRO A 29 21.70 -6.06 87.54
C PRO A 29 22.35 -6.90 86.39
N ALA A 30 22.76 -6.24 85.31
CA ALA A 30 23.57 -6.83 84.22
C ALA A 30 25.03 -7.11 84.68
N PRO A 31 25.78 -8.01 84.01
CA PRO A 31 26.65 -7.47 82.95
C PRO A 31 27.01 -8.41 81.76
N ARG A 32 27.33 -7.73 80.65
CA ARG A 32 28.43 -7.98 79.69
C ARG A 32 28.44 -9.22 78.77
N ARG A 33 28.25 -8.88 77.48
CA ARG A 33 29.14 -9.20 76.33
C ARG A 33 28.94 -10.56 75.64
N THR A 34 27.92 -10.64 74.77
CA THR A 34 27.75 -11.75 73.80
C THR A 34 27.59 -11.24 72.35
N ARG A 35 28.38 -10.23 71.92
CA ARG A 35 28.35 -9.75 70.52
C ARG A 35 28.71 -10.85 69.50
N GLY A 36 29.48 -11.87 69.89
CA GLY A 36 29.79 -13.02 69.03
C GLY A 36 28.66 -14.05 68.92
N ALA A 37 27.80 -14.16 69.94
CA ALA A 37 26.70 -15.13 69.93
C ALA A 37 25.56 -14.70 68.99
N TRP A 38 25.31 -13.39 68.87
CA TRP A 38 24.29 -12.85 67.95
C TRP A 38 24.70 -12.96 66.48
N MET A 39 25.99 -12.83 66.16
CA MET A 39 26.50 -13.05 64.81
C MET A 39 26.40 -14.52 64.40
N LEU A 40 26.73 -15.44 65.32
CA LEU A 40 26.55 -16.87 65.11
C LEU A 40 25.07 -17.26 65.02
N PHE A 41 24.22 -16.64 65.83
CA PHE A 41 22.77 -16.83 65.77
C PHE A 41 22.18 -16.30 64.46
N LEU A 42 22.64 -15.14 63.96
CA LEU A 42 22.22 -14.61 62.65
C LEU A 42 22.71 -15.48 61.50
N LEU A 43 23.95 -15.99 61.56
CA LEU A 43 24.49 -16.95 60.59
C LEU A 43 23.72 -18.28 60.59
N LEU A 44 23.42 -18.81 61.79
CA LEU A 44 22.57 -19.99 61.97
C LEU A 44 21.14 -19.74 61.50
N LEU A 45 20.59 -18.55 61.73
CA LEU A 45 19.25 -18.16 61.28
C LEU A 45 19.20 -17.97 59.76
N SER A 46 20.28 -17.48 59.13
CA SER A 46 20.39 -17.43 57.66
C SER A 46 20.59 -18.80 57.02
N SER A 47 21.22 -19.77 57.71
CA SER A 47 21.26 -21.17 57.25
C SER A 47 20.01 -21.98 57.59
N ALA A 48 19.16 -21.47 58.50
CA ALA A 48 17.91 -22.09 58.92
C ALA A 48 16.68 -21.47 58.23
N LEU A 49 16.84 -20.35 57.53
CA LEU A 49 15.91 -19.97 56.48
C LEU A 49 16.18 -20.93 55.32
N PRO A 50 15.21 -21.78 54.92
CA PRO A 50 15.35 -22.49 53.67
C PRO A 50 15.59 -21.43 52.59
N GLU A 51 16.72 -21.54 51.89
CA GLU A 51 16.85 -20.90 50.57
C GLU A 51 15.62 -21.35 49.79
N SER A 52 14.62 -20.48 49.67
CA SER A 52 13.67 -20.57 48.58
C SER A 52 14.47 -20.21 47.33
N LEU A 53 15.32 -21.14 46.90
CA LEU A 53 15.55 -21.32 45.48
C LEU A 53 14.14 -21.49 44.92
N GLU A 54 13.60 -20.45 44.30
CA GLU A 54 12.58 -20.63 43.27
C GLU A 54 13.23 -21.56 42.25
N GLN A 55 13.15 -22.87 42.50
CA GLN A 55 13.22 -23.85 41.45
C GLN A 55 12.05 -23.44 40.54
N ASP A 56 12.36 -22.97 39.34
CA ASP A 56 11.43 -23.04 38.23
C ASP A 56 11.03 -24.52 38.13
N GLU A 57 9.99 -24.92 38.87
CA GLU A 57 9.40 -26.24 38.72
C GLU A 57 8.89 -26.29 37.29
N ASP A 58 9.49 -27.17 36.49
CA ASP A 58 9.03 -27.45 35.13
C ASP A 58 7.53 -27.72 35.21
N ILE A 59 6.75 -26.83 34.59
CA ILE A 59 5.29 -26.90 34.62
C ILE A 59 4.91 -28.32 34.18
N PRO A 60 4.21 -29.08 35.03
CA PRO A 60 4.02 -30.49 34.77
C PRO A 60 3.22 -30.66 33.47
N HIS A 61 3.67 -31.59 32.61
CA HIS A 61 3.17 -31.73 31.23
C HIS A 61 1.64 -31.92 31.13
N ASN A 62 1.02 -32.46 32.17
CA ASN A 62 -0.43 -32.64 32.28
C ASN A 62 -1.17 -31.30 32.45
N GLU A 63 -0.60 -30.33 33.16
CA GLU A 63 -1.18 -28.99 33.35
C GLU A 63 -1.12 -28.19 32.05
N VAL A 64 0.03 -28.20 31.38
CA VAL A 64 0.18 -27.58 30.06
C VAL A 64 -0.82 -28.19 29.06
N ARG A 65 -0.98 -29.51 29.08
CA ARG A 65 -1.99 -30.20 28.26
C ARG A 65 -3.42 -29.76 28.61
N ASN A 66 -3.75 -29.64 29.89
CA ASN A 66 -5.08 -29.21 30.31
C ASN A 66 -5.37 -27.75 29.95
N TRP A 67 -4.38 -26.85 30.10
CA TRP A 67 -4.50 -25.46 29.65
C TRP A 67 -4.67 -25.39 28.14
N ALA A 68 -3.88 -26.14 27.37
CA ALA A 68 -4.01 -26.19 25.92
C ALA A 68 -5.39 -26.70 25.48
N LEU A 69 -5.92 -27.73 26.15
CA LEU A 69 -7.27 -28.24 25.88
C LEU A 69 -8.36 -27.21 26.24
N LYS A 70 -8.26 -26.59 27.41
CA LYS A 70 -9.22 -25.57 27.86
C LYS A 70 -9.20 -24.35 26.95
N LEU A 71 -8.01 -23.85 26.63
CA LEU A 71 -7.80 -22.74 25.71
C LEU A 71 -8.37 -23.10 24.32
N GLY A 72 -8.04 -24.27 23.79
CA GLY A 72 -8.53 -24.73 22.49
C GLY A 72 -10.05 -24.81 22.41
N VAL A 73 -10.71 -25.35 23.44
CA VAL A 73 -12.18 -25.40 23.52
C VAL A 73 -12.77 -24.00 23.62
N THR A 74 -12.22 -23.13 24.46
CA THR A 74 -12.71 -21.74 24.61
C THR A 74 -12.54 -20.93 23.33
N LEU A 75 -11.40 -21.05 22.66
CA LEU A 75 -11.12 -20.33 21.41
C LEU A 75 -11.98 -20.84 20.26
N TRP A 76 -12.23 -22.15 20.20
CA TRP A 76 -13.16 -22.73 19.23
C TRP A 76 -14.61 -22.25 19.45
N ALA A 77 -15.07 -22.26 20.71
CA ALA A 77 -16.40 -21.78 21.06
C ALA A 77 -16.57 -20.28 20.75
N TYR A 78 -15.59 -19.47 21.18
CA TYR A 78 -15.55 -18.04 20.88
C TYR A 78 -15.48 -17.77 19.38
N GLY A 79 -14.64 -18.49 18.65
CA GLY A 79 -14.51 -18.38 17.20
C GLY A 79 -15.82 -18.71 16.48
N LYS A 80 -16.51 -19.78 16.91
CA LYS A 80 -17.82 -20.16 16.34
C LYS A 80 -18.90 -19.12 16.64
N GLU A 81 -18.88 -18.54 17.84
CA GLU A 81 -19.83 -17.50 18.23
C GLU A 81 -19.56 -16.16 17.52
N THR A 82 -18.31 -15.76 17.37
CA THR A 82 -17.92 -14.49 16.73
C THR A 82 -18.06 -14.55 15.21
N THR A 83 -17.60 -15.64 14.57
CA THR A 83 -17.69 -15.78 13.11
C THR A 83 -19.10 -16.09 12.62
N LYS A 84 -19.99 -16.59 13.50
CA LYS A 84 -21.35 -17.04 13.16
C LYS A 84 -21.37 -17.97 11.95
N MET A 85 -20.36 -18.83 11.77
CA MET A 85 -20.21 -19.72 10.61
C MET A 85 -21.48 -20.53 10.31
N ASN A 86 -22.16 -21.03 11.35
CA ASN A 86 -23.41 -21.78 11.20
C ASN A 86 -24.53 -20.94 10.56
N GLU A 87 -24.61 -19.66 10.90
CA GLU A 87 -25.61 -18.74 10.35
C GLU A 87 -25.32 -18.45 8.88
N ILE A 88 -24.03 -18.29 8.52
CA ILE A 88 -23.59 -18.11 7.13
C ILE A 88 -23.97 -19.35 6.30
N GLN A 89 -23.60 -20.55 6.76
CA GLN A 89 -23.96 -21.80 6.08
C GLN A 89 -25.46 -21.96 5.89
N ARG A 90 -26.25 -21.59 6.90
CA ARG A 90 -27.71 -21.60 6.81
C ARG A 90 -28.21 -20.62 5.76
N LYS A 91 -27.73 -19.37 5.78
CA LYS A 91 -28.12 -18.32 4.81
C LYS A 91 -27.75 -18.69 3.36
N TYR A 92 -26.65 -19.42 3.14
CA TYR A 92 -26.29 -19.93 1.81
C TYR A 92 -27.20 -21.04 1.30
N ARG A 93 -27.88 -21.78 2.19
CA ARG A 93 -28.91 -22.77 1.82
C ARG A 93 -30.30 -22.15 1.67
N GLU A 94 -30.61 -21.15 2.50
CA GLU A 94 -31.89 -20.41 2.48
C GLU A 94 -32.00 -19.50 1.25
N LYS A 95 -30.90 -18.84 0.86
CA LYS A 95 -30.83 -18.15 -0.42
C LYS A 95 -30.66 -19.23 -1.49
N GLU A 96 -31.59 -19.30 -2.44
CA GLU A 96 -31.53 -20.23 -3.59
C GLU A 96 -30.36 -19.89 -4.53
N VAL A 97 -29.13 -20.14 -4.08
CA VAL A 97 -27.91 -19.89 -4.84
C VAL A 97 -27.80 -20.93 -5.95
N LYS A 98 -27.77 -20.47 -7.20
CA LYS A 98 -27.56 -21.33 -8.36
C LYS A 98 -26.09 -21.75 -8.43
N VAL A 99 -25.81 -23.02 -8.11
CA VAL A 99 -24.47 -23.60 -8.29
C VAL A 99 -24.32 -24.04 -9.74
N ALA A 100 -23.47 -23.34 -10.50
CA ALA A 100 -23.17 -23.67 -11.88
C ALA A 100 -21.79 -24.35 -11.97
N ARG A 101 -21.73 -25.51 -12.65
CA ARG A 101 -20.45 -26.13 -13.00
C ARG A 101 -19.82 -25.36 -14.15
N LYS A 102 -18.57 -24.94 -13.99
CA LYS A 102 -17.78 -24.30 -15.07
C LYS A 102 -16.81 -25.33 -15.63
N ASP A 103 -16.82 -25.50 -16.94
CA ASP A 103 -15.83 -26.31 -17.65
C ASP A 103 -14.57 -25.47 -17.89
N GLY A 104 -13.44 -25.94 -17.37
CA GLY A 104 -12.15 -25.26 -17.52
C GLY A 104 -11.69 -25.15 -18.97
N LEU A 105 -12.02 -26.13 -19.81
CA LEU A 105 -11.62 -26.10 -21.22
C LEU A 105 -12.42 -25.06 -22.02
N MET A 106 -13.72 -24.93 -21.72
CA MET A 106 -14.54 -23.85 -22.29
C MET A 106 -14.08 -22.48 -21.83
N LEU A 107 -13.74 -22.33 -20.54
CA LEU A 107 -13.23 -21.07 -20.00
C LEU A 107 -11.95 -20.61 -20.72
N VAL A 108 -11.00 -21.52 -20.95
CA VAL A 108 -9.76 -21.20 -21.68
C VAL A 108 -10.05 -20.82 -23.13
N ARG A 109 -11.01 -21.49 -23.79
CA ARG A 109 -11.42 -21.12 -25.15
C ARG A 109 -12.03 -19.72 -25.20
N ASP A 110 -12.94 -19.41 -24.27
CA ASP A 110 -13.57 -18.09 -24.17
C ASP A 110 -12.53 -16.99 -23.95
N MET A 111 -11.58 -17.22 -23.03
CA MET A 111 -10.45 -16.31 -22.80
C MET A 111 -9.59 -16.13 -24.06
N THR A 112 -9.33 -17.21 -24.80
CA THR A 112 -8.52 -17.14 -26.03
C THR A 112 -9.21 -16.31 -27.10
N VAL A 113 -10.55 -16.42 -27.23
CA VAL A 113 -11.34 -15.61 -28.16
C VAL A 113 -11.32 -14.13 -27.76
N GLU A 114 -11.48 -13.83 -26.47
CA GLU A 114 -11.41 -12.46 -25.97
C GLU A 114 -10.02 -11.84 -26.18
N LEU A 115 -8.95 -12.61 -25.89
CA LEU A 115 -7.58 -12.18 -26.14
C LEU A 115 -7.31 -11.93 -27.63
N LYS A 116 -7.84 -12.78 -28.51
CA LYS A 116 -7.73 -12.58 -29.96
C LYS A 116 -8.37 -11.25 -30.38
N ASN A 117 -9.61 -11.01 -29.95
CA ASN A 117 -10.33 -9.78 -30.31
C ASN A 117 -9.60 -8.52 -29.79
N MET A 118 -9.06 -8.59 -28.58
CA MET A 118 -8.25 -7.51 -27.99
C MET A 118 -6.96 -7.26 -28.78
N MET A 119 -6.23 -8.32 -29.14
CA MET A 119 -5.01 -8.18 -29.95
C MET A 119 -5.30 -7.66 -31.35
N ASP A 120 -6.38 -8.13 -31.99
CA ASP A 120 -6.81 -7.67 -33.31
C ASP A 120 -7.14 -6.16 -33.27
N ALA A 121 -7.83 -5.67 -32.22
CA ALA A 121 -8.11 -4.25 -32.03
C ALA A 121 -6.83 -3.42 -31.85
N LYS A 122 -5.87 -3.90 -31.05
CA LYS A 122 -4.56 -3.24 -30.86
C LYS A 122 -3.74 -3.20 -32.14
N MET A 123 -3.75 -4.29 -32.91
CA MET A 123 -3.10 -4.36 -34.22
C MET A 123 -3.69 -3.31 -35.17
N HIS A 124 -5.03 -3.21 -35.24
CA HIS A 124 -5.68 -2.21 -36.08
C HIS A 124 -5.32 -0.77 -35.68
N ALA A 125 -5.18 -0.48 -34.38
CA ALA A 125 -4.73 0.84 -33.93
C ALA A 125 -3.31 1.16 -34.43
N VAL A 126 -2.39 0.19 -34.38
CA VAL A 126 -1.02 0.33 -34.89
C VAL A 126 -1.00 0.52 -36.41
N LEU A 127 -1.76 -0.28 -37.16
CA LEU A 127 -1.84 -0.15 -38.62
C LEU A 127 -2.37 1.22 -39.03
N ARG A 128 -3.39 1.73 -38.33
CA ARG A 128 -3.91 3.09 -38.59
C ARG A 128 -2.85 4.18 -38.35
N ILE A 129 -2.02 4.04 -37.31
CA ILE A 129 -0.90 4.96 -37.05
C ILE A 129 0.11 4.89 -38.20
N MET A 130 0.46 3.67 -38.62
CA MET A 130 1.41 3.44 -39.72
C MET A 130 0.93 4.09 -41.03
N ASP A 131 -0.28 3.73 -41.49
CA ASP A 131 -0.84 4.25 -42.74
C ASP A 131 -0.94 5.78 -42.72
N SER A 132 -1.36 6.34 -41.57
CA SER A 132 -1.49 7.79 -41.43
C SER A 132 -0.14 8.50 -41.36
N ALA A 133 0.88 7.87 -40.76
CA ALA A 133 2.24 8.41 -40.74
C ALA A 133 2.85 8.42 -42.14
N GLU A 134 2.65 7.35 -42.92
CA GLU A 134 3.11 7.29 -44.32
C GLU A 134 2.41 8.36 -45.18
N GLN A 135 1.08 8.49 -45.07
CA GLN A 135 0.32 9.50 -45.81
C GLN A 135 0.69 10.93 -45.39
N ALA A 136 0.88 11.18 -44.10
CA ALA A 136 1.28 12.49 -43.58
C ALA A 136 2.69 12.87 -44.06
N ALA A 137 3.64 11.93 -44.05
CA ALA A 137 4.99 12.17 -44.55
C ALA A 137 5.02 12.43 -46.06
N LEU A 138 4.22 11.71 -46.86
CA LEU A 138 4.15 11.87 -48.32
C LEU A 138 3.45 13.17 -48.76
N SER A 139 2.38 13.55 -48.06
CA SER A 139 1.60 14.75 -48.39
C SER A 139 2.26 16.04 -47.91
N HIS A 140 3.16 15.96 -46.93
CA HIS A 140 3.86 17.12 -46.41
C HIS A 140 4.93 17.61 -47.39
N LYS A 141 4.71 18.80 -47.95
CA LYS A 141 5.74 19.52 -48.69
C LYS A 141 6.67 20.19 -47.69
N MET A 142 7.98 19.92 -47.78
CA MET A 142 8.98 20.58 -46.95
C MET A 142 8.85 22.10 -47.08
N GLU A 143 8.36 22.75 -46.03
CA GLU A 143 8.38 24.19 -45.92
C GLU A 143 9.67 24.58 -45.21
N LEU A 144 10.59 25.25 -45.91
CA LEU A 144 11.74 25.94 -45.31
C LEU A 144 11.25 27.19 -44.55
N LYS A 145 10.26 27.05 -43.68
CA LYS A 145 9.85 28.15 -42.80
C LYS A 145 10.79 28.17 -41.61
N ASP A 146 11.30 29.36 -41.34
CA ASP A 146 12.11 29.76 -40.18
C ASP A 146 11.32 29.67 -38.85
N GLY A 147 10.20 28.94 -38.85
CA GLY A 147 9.31 28.73 -37.72
C GLY A 147 9.62 27.41 -37.05
N PHE A 148 10.10 27.47 -35.81
CA PHE A 148 10.33 26.30 -34.97
C PHE A 148 9.04 25.49 -34.82
N ALA A 149 9.14 24.17 -35.00
CA ALA A 149 8.05 23.25 -34.65
C ALA A 149 7.68 23.49 -33.18
N THR A 150 6.39 23.65 -32.88
CA THR A 150 5.95 23.84 -31.49
C THR A 150 6.04 22.52 -30.74
N VAL A 151 7.23 22.20 -30.23
CA VAL A 151 7.41 21.09 -29.30
C VAL A 151 6.63 21.43 -28.03
N TRP A 152 5.59 20.65 -27.73
CA TRP A 152 4.92 20.77 -26.44
C TRP A 152 5.90 20.37 -25.34
N SER A 153 6.37 21.35 -24.57
CA SER A 153 7.15 21.08 -23.36
C SER A 153 6.21 21.00 -22.16
N PRO A 154 6.34 19.97 -21.29
CA PRO A 154 5.55 19.85 -20.08
C PRO A 154 5.76 21.00 -19.06
N ASP A 155 6.78 21.83 -19.29
CA ASP A 155 7.13 23.01 -18.50
C ASP A 155 6.72 24.32 -19.18
N SER A 156 6.07 24.26 -20.35
CA SER A 156 5.40 25.41 -20.95
C SER A 156 4.21 25.82 -20.08
N PHE A 157 4.43 26.82 -19.23
CA PHE A 157 3.32 27.51 -18.56
C PHE A 157 2.46 28.17 -19.63
N ASN A 158 1.14 27.98 -19.57
CA ASN A 158 0.26 28.82 -20.38
C ASN A 158 0.39 30.29 -19.92
N ASN A 159 -0.06 31.24 -20.74
CA ASN A 159 -0.04 32.68 -20.41
C ASN A 159 -0.81 33.06 -19.12
N GLN A 160 -1.47 32.09 -18.46
CA GLN A 160 -2.22 32.23 -17.21
C GLN A 160 -1.51 31.55 -16.02
N GLY A 161 -0.26 31.10 -16.17
CA GLY A 161 0.51 30.45 -15.10
C GLY A 161 -0.01 29.07 -14.69
N ARG A 162 -0.95 28.49 -15.43
CA ARG A 162 -1.48 27.14 -15.18
C ARG A 162 -0.67 26.11 -15.93
N ARG A 163 -0.32 25.01 -15.24
CA ARG A 163 0.22 23.80 -15.87
C ARG A 163 -0.85 23.25 -16.81
N ASP A 164 -0.50 23.13 -18.09
CA ASP A 164 -1.40 22.77 -19.17
C ASP A 164 -2.05 21.40 -18.94
N GLY A 165 -3.35 21.37 -18.62
CA GLY A 165 -4.27 20.24 -18.78
C GLY A 165 -3.90 18.88 -18.14
N MET A 166 -2.79 18.77 -17.41
CA MET A 166 -2.27 17.49 -16.92
C MET A 166 -3.14 16.94 -15.80
N ARG A 167 -3.63 15.70 -15.99
CA ARG A 167 -4.43 14.97 -15.01
C ARG A 167 -3.69 13.69 -14.65
N THR A 168 -3.59 13.42 -13.35
CA THR A 168 -3.06 12.15 -12.86
C THR A 168 -3.97 11.01 -13.28
N SER A 169 -3.43 10.03 -13.99
CA SER A 169 -4.19 8.86 -14.45
C SER A 169 -3.68 7.58 -13.82
N ARG A 170 -4.57 6.76 -13.25
CA ARG A 170 -4.21 5.42 -12.74
C ARG A 170 -3.80 4.46 -13.87
N HIS A 171 -4.29 4.70 -15.08
CA HIS A 171 -4.01 3.91 -16.27
C HIS A 171 -2.57 4.11 -16.78
N PHE A 172 -1.97 5.26 -16.48
CA PHE A 172 -0.61 5.62 -16.87
C PHE A 172 0.29 5.77 -15.64
N ASP A 173 0.37 4.72 -14.81
CA ASP A 173 1.27 4.62 -13.65
C ASP A 173 1.14 5.76 -12.63
N HIS A 174 -0.07 6.32 -12.46
CA HIS A 174 -0.31 7.51 -11.63
C HIS A 174 0.52 8.73 -12.06
N LEU A 175 0.96 8.77 -13.31
CA LEU A 175 1.68 9.91 -13.87
C LEU A 175 0.70 11.01 -14.31
N PRO A 176 1.12 12.28 -14.20
CA PRO A 176 0.38 13.39 -14.78
C PRO A 176 0.49 13.34 -16.31
N VAL A 177 -0.65 13.13 -16.98
CA VAL A 177 -0.73 13.03 -18.44
C VAL A 177 -1.73 14.03 -19.01
N ASN A 178 -1.54 14.42 -20.26
CA ASN A 178 -2.46 15.24 -21.04
C ASN A 178 -2.97 14.41 -22.22
N THR A 179 -4.27 14.09 -22.21
CA THR A 179 -4.93 13.27 -23.24
C THR A 179 -5.31 14.06 -24.49
N ASN A 180 -5.12 15.39 -24.51
CA ASN A 180 -5.47 16.23 -25.66
C ASN A 180 -4.28 16.49 -26.58
N ARG A 181 -3.07 16.08 -26.19
CA ARG A 181 -1.83 16.33 -26.93
C ARG A 181 -0.89 15.15 -26.77
N SER A 182 0.10 15.07 -27.65
CA SER A 182 1.25 14.19 -27.49
C SER A 182 2.50 14.98 -27.12
N SER A 183 3.51 14.28 -26.62
CA SER A 183 4.82 14.84 -26.26
C SER A 183 5.89 14.27 -27.19
N THR A 184 6.82 15.10 -27.64
CA THR A 184 7.98 14.67 -28.44
C THR A 184 9.25 14.67 -27.58
N MET A 185 10.06 13.62 -27.72
CA MET A 185 11.36 13.46 -27.10
C MET A 185 12.44 13.42 -28.17
N LEU A 186 13.56 14.08 -27.93
CA LEU A 186 14.72 14.09 -28.81
C LEU A 186 15.82 13.21 -28.24
N ALA A 187 16.57 12.55 -29.12
CA ALA A 187 17.86 12.00 -28.75
C ALA A 187 18.84 13.12 -28.38
N GLN A 188 19.81 12.83 -27.51
CA GLN A 188 20.74 13.84 -26.97
C GLN A 188 21.56 14.55 -28.06
N ASP A 189 21.92 13.83 -29.12
CA ASP A 189 22.74 14.34 -30.22
C ASP A 189 21.93 15.01 -31.34
N VAL A 190 20.59 15.05 -31.22
CA VAL A 190 19.69 15.55 -32.27
C VAL A 190 19.17 16.93 -31.89
N SER A 191 19.35 17.91 -32.78
CA SER A 191 18.92 19.28 -32.56
C SER A 191 17.53 19.54 -33.14
N GLU A 192 16.67 20.24 -32.38
CA GLU A 192 15.41 20.82 -32.88
C GLU A 192 15.61 21.78 -34.06
N ARG A 193 16.81 22.35 -34.19
CA ARG A 193 17.15 23.33 -35.23
C ARG A 193 17.45 22.68 -36.58
N ASP A 194 17.64 21.35 -36.62
CA ASP A 194 17.83 20.65 -37.88
C ASP A 194 16.52 20.73 -38.70
N PRO A 195 16.54 21.31 -39.92
CA PRO A 195 15.35 21.42 -40.75
C PRO A 195 14.66 20.09 -41.04
N SER A 196 15.43 19.00 -41.12
CA SER A 196 14.88 17.65 -41.35
C SER A 196 14.07 17.17 -40.13
N VAL A 197 14.60 17.41 -38.93
CA VAL A 197 13.97 17.06 -37.66
C VAL A 197 12.74 17.93 -37.42
N ALA A 198 12.88 19.25 -37.59
CA ALA A 198 11.80 20.21 -37.41
C ALA A 198 10.62 19.92 -38.35
N ASN A 199 10.88 19.73 -39.64
CA ASN A 199 9.84 19.36 -40.61
C ASN A 199 9.17 18.04 -40.22
N SER A 200 9.96 17.07 -39.76
CA SER A 200 9.43 15.77 -39.36
C SER A 200 8.54 15.83 -38.12
N MET A 201 8.88 16.71 -37.18
CA MET A 201 8.01 17.00 -36.03
C MET A 201 6.70 17.66 -36.46
N VAL A 202 6.77 18.64 -37.38
CA VAL A 202 5.58 19.38 -37.86
C VAL A 202 4.57 18.44 -38.51
N TRP A 203 4.97 17.63 -39.49
CA TRP A 203 4.00 16.74 -40.14
C TRP A 203 3.50 15.65 -39.19
N SER A 204 4.33 15.20 -38.23
CA SER A 204 3.91 14.20 -37.23
C SER A 204 2.83 14.72 -36.27
N GLU A 205 2.54 16.03 -36.22
CA GLU A 205 1.41 16.58 -35.46
C GLU A 205 0.05 16.07 -35.97
N LEU A 206 -0.03 15.69 -37.25
CA LEU A 206 -1.24 15.09 -37.84
C LEU A 206 -1.64 13.77 -37.15
N LEU A 207 -0.69 13.10 -36.48
CA LEU A 207 -0.96 11.86 -35.74
C LEU A 207 -1.71 12.09 -34.43
N ASP A 208 -1.75 13.32 -33.89
CA ASP A 208 -2.36 13.60 -32.58
C ASP A 208 -3.85 13.27 -32.55
N ALA A 209 -4.59 13.66 -33.60
CA ALA A 209 -6.01 13.35 -33.71
C ALA A 209 -6.26 11.83 -33.76
N LEU A 210 -5.36 11.10 -34.41
CA LEU A 210 -5.45 9.65 -34.52
C LEU A 210 -5.13 8.94 -33.20
N TYR A 211 -4.15 9.43 -32.44
CA TYR A 211 -3.88 8.90 -31.11
C TYR A 211 -5.06 9.08 -30.15
N ILE A 212 -5.69 10.26 -30.21
CA ILE A 212 -6.90 10.56 -29.43
C ILE A 212 -8.03 9.61 -29.85
N ASN A 213 -8.29 9.48 -31.15
CA ASN A 213 -9.34 8.60 -31.64
C ASN A 213 -9.10 7.12 -31.29
N ASN A 214 -7.86 6.65 -31.36
CA ASN A 214 -7.48 5.31 -30.92
C ASN A 214 -7.81 5.10 -29.44
N TYR A 215 -7.48 6.06 -28.59
CA TYR A 215 -7.72 5.99 -27.15
C TYR A 215 -9.20 6.12 -26.78
N GLU A 216 -9.96 6.94 -27.52
CA GLU A 216 -11.42 7.02 -27.36
C GLU A 216 -12.11 5.71 -27.77
N THR A 217 -11.59 5.03 -28.80
CA THR A 217 -12.09 3.74 -29.27
C THR A 217 -11.73 2.60 -28.31
N ASP A 218 -10.49 2.58 -27.82
CA ASP A 218 -9.99 1.61 -26.85
C ASP A 218 -9.25 2.30 -25.69
N PRO A 219 -9.97 2.60 -24.58
CA PRO A 219 -9.36 3.20 -23.39
C PRO A 219 -8.37 2.29 -22.66
N THR A 220 -8.26 1.00 -23.04
CA THR A 220 -7.28 0.06 -22.47
C THR A 220 -5.91 0.19 -23.12
N LEU A 221 -5.79 0.96 -24.20
CA LEU A 221 -4.50 1.25 -24.83
C LEU A 221 -3.57 1.97 -23.87
N SER A 222 -2.37 1.41 -23.72
CA SER A 222 -1.27 2.05 -23.01
C SER A 222 -0.69 3.20 -23.85
N TRP A 223 0.56 3.54 -23.60
CA TRP A 223 1.31 4.51 -24.40
C TRP A 223 1.33 4.13 -25.89
N GLN A 224 1.09 5.13 -26.74
CA GLN A 224 1.24 5.04 -28.19
C GLN A 224 2.51 5.79 -28.60
N TYR A 225 3.26 5.22 -29.54
CA TYR A 225 4.57 5.74 -29.94
C TYR A 225 4.71 5.84 -31.45
N PHE A 226 5.41 6.87 -31.90
CA PHE A 226 5.95 7.00 -33.24
C PHE A 226 7.42 7.40 -33.14
N GLY A 227 8.30 6.53 -33.63
CA GLY A 227 9.73 6.80 -33.73
C GLY A 227 10.07 7.31 -35.13
N SER A 228 10.61 8.51 -35.23
CA SER A 228 11.10 9.05 -36.50
C SER A 228 12.52 8.57 -36.78
N ALA A 229 12.82 8.29 -38.05
CA ALA A 229 14.18 8.04 -38.51
C ALA A 229 15.12 9.23 -38.30
N THR A 230 14.58 10.45 -38.12
CA THR A 230 15.36 11.66 -37.82
C THR A 230 15.80 11.77 -36.36
N GLY A 231 15.41 10.83 -35.48
CA GLY A 231 15.92 10.74 -34.12
C GLY A 231 15.07 11.43 -33.05
N PHE A 232 13.76 11.53 -33.27
CA PHE A 232 12.79 11.89 -32.23
C PHE A 232 11.75 10.79 -32.01
N LEU A 233 11.18 10.76 -30.81
CA LEU A 233 10.12 9.86 -30.38
C LEU A 233 8.90 10.67 -29.96
N ARG A 234 7.79 10.53 -30.69
CA ARG A 234 6.50 11.10 -30.31
C ARG A 234 5.72 10.08 -29.49
N ARG A 235 5.14 10.51 -28.38
CA ARG A 235 4.41 9.65 -27.44
C ARG A 235 3.10 10.27 -27.00
N TYR A 236 2.04 9.47 -27.00
CA TYR A 236 0.72 9.84 -26.48
C TYR A 236 0.31 8.91 -25.31
N PRO A 237 -0.38 9.43 -24.28
CA PRO A 237 -0.67 10.85 -24.03
C PRO A 237 0.59 11.64 -23.70
N ALA A 238 0.52 12.97 -23.80
CA ALA A 238 1.61 13.84 -23.38
C ALA A 238 1.91 13.65 -21.88
N SER A 239 3.17 13.50 -21.49
CA SER A 239 3.53 13.46 -20.07
C SER A 239 4.90 14.09 -19.83
N ARG A 240 5.17 14.43 -18.57
CA ARG A 240 6.52 14.85 -18.15
C ARG A 240 7.47 13.67 -18.30
N VAL A 241 8.32 13.71 -19.31
CA VAL A 241 9.48 12.83 -19.37
C VAL A 241 10.56 13.50 -18.54
N PRO A 242 11.15 12.83 -17.53
CA PRO A 242 12.35 13.33 -16.90
C PRO A 242 13.46 13.37 -17.96
N CYS A 243 13.76 14.55 -18.48
CA CYS A 243 15.01 14.77 -19.18
C CYS A 243 16.10 14.86 -18.11
N GLY A 244 16.77 13.73 -17.77
CA GLY A 244 17.88 13.76 -16.82
C GLY A 244 18.18 12.53 -15.96
N SER A 245 18.00 11.29 -16.46
CA SER A 245 18.50 10.11 -15.72
C SER A 245 18.94 8.96 -16.63
N LEU A 246 19.77 9.28 -17.62
CA LEU A 246 20.75 8.34 -18.15
C LEU A 246 22.12 8.99 -17.95
N GLN A 247 22.61 8.90 -16.73
CA GLN A 247 24.03 9.05 -16.36
C GLN A 247 24.43 7.77 -15.64
#